data_AF-F0Q5J3-F1
#
_entry.id   AF-F0Q5J3-F1
#
_cell.length_a   1.000
_cell.length_b   1.000
_cell.length_c   1.000
_cell.angle_alpha   90.00
_cell.angle_beta   90.00
_cell.angle_gamma   90.00
#
_symmetry.space_group_name_H-M   'P 1'
#
loop_
_entity.id
_entity.type
_entity.pdbx_description
1 polymer ?
#
loop_
_entity_poly.entity_id
_entity_poly.type
_entity_poly.pdbx_seq_one_letter_code
_entity_poly.pdbx_strand_id
1 'polypeptide(L)'
;MGIVKISDRMHENLRVAASALSRSINAQAEHWMRIGMLSELYPDLDHRQICQWLVRTELAGGLDVATAVGSGTSPAPISVAQGAR
;
A
#
# COMPACT_ATOMS: atom_id res chain seq x y z
N MET A 1 -4.06 3.75 -21.98
CA MET A 1 -4.09 3.07 -20.66
C MET A 1 -4.78 1.73 -20.81
N GLY A 2 -4.21 0.66 -20.24
CA GLY A 2 -4.86 -0.65 -20.21
C GLY A 2 -6.02 -0.65 -19.20
N ILE A 3 -7.20 -1.09 -19.61
CA ILE A 3 -8.37 -1.20 -18.73
C ILE A 3 -8.28 -2.57 -18.03
N VAL A 4 -8.11 -2.56 -16.71
CA VAL A 4 -8.21 -3.77 -15.90
C VAL A 4 -9.68 -4.10 -15.69
N LYS A 5 -10.11 -5.29 -16.12
CA LYS A 5 -11.47 -5.79 -15.86
C LYS A 5 -11.54 -6.36 -14.45
N ILE A 6 -12.51 -5.89 -13.66
CA ILE A 6 -12.86 -6.43 -12.35
C ILE A 6 -14.31 -6.89 -12.37
N SER A 7 -14.68 -7.87 -11.54
CA SER A 7 -16.07 -8.35 -11.48
C SER A 7 -16.99 -7.27 -10.89
N ASP A 8 -18.26 -7.27 -11.31
CA ASP A 8 -19.26 -6.28 -10.84
C ASP A 8 -19.38 -6.29 -9.31
N ARG A 9 -19.37 -7.48 -8.70
CA ARG A 9 -19.38 -7.63 -7.24
C ARG A 9 -18.18 -6.96 -6.58
N MET A 10 -16.99 -7.11 -7.16
CA MET A 10 -15.78 -6.48 -6.60
C MET A 10 -15.79 -4.97 -6.81
N HIS A 11 -16.30 -4.49 -7.94
CA HIS A 11 -16.47 -3.07 -8.20
C HIS A 11 -17.42 -2.42 -7.18
N GLU A 12 -18.52 -3.08 -6.82
CA GLU A 12 -19.43 -2.59 -5.78
C GLU A 12 -18.76 -2.58 -4.39
N ASN A 13 -18.02 -3.64 -4.04
CA ASN A 13 -17.25 -3.66 -2.79
C ASN A 13 -16.22 -2.52 -2.72
N LEU A 14 -15.54 -2.22 -3.83
CA LEU A 14 -14.62 -1.08 -3.92
C LEU A 14 -15.35 0.25 -3.75
N ARG A 15 -16.55 0.41 -4.31
CA ARG A 15 -17.37 1.61 -4.15
C ARG A 15 -17.73 1.86 -2.68
N VAL A 16 -18.19 0.83 -1.97
CA VAL A 16 -18.52 0.93 -0.54
C VAL A 16 -17.27 1.31 0.27
N ALA A 17 -16.15 0.62 0.07
CA ALA A 17 -14.90 0.90 0.78
C ALA A 17 -14.35 2.31 0.49
N ALA A 18 -14.40 2.74 -0.77
CA ALA A 18 -13.96 4.06 -1.20
C ALA A 18 -14.76 5.16 -0.50
N SER A 19 -16.09 5.01 -0.43
CA SER A 19 -16.97 5.92 0.32
C SER A 19 -16.63 5.96 1.80
N ALA A 20 -16.49 4.80 2.45
CA ALA A 20 -16.17 4.69 3.88
C ALA A 20 -14.80 5.30 4.25
N LEU A 21 -13.81 5.16 3.36
CA LEU A 21 -12.44 5.64 3.58
C LEU A 21 -12.17 7.02 2.97
N SER A 22 -13.20 7.68 2.42
CA SER A 22 -13.10 9.00 1.77
C SER A 22 -12.05 9.05 0.65
N ARG A 23 -12.05 8.04 -0.22
CA ARG A 23 -11.17 7.93 -1.41
C ARG A 23 -12.00 7.77 -2.68
N SER A 24 -11.42 8.05 -3.86
CA SER A 24 -12.03 7.64 -5.12
C SER A 24 -11.95 6.11 -5.29
N ILE A 25 -12.81 5.52 -6.14
CA ILE A 25 -12.77 4.09 -6.45
C ILE A 25 -11.40 3.68 -7.01
N ASN A 26 -10.83 4.51 -7.90
CA ASN A 26 -9.50 4.27 -8.46
C ASN A 26 -8.42 4.32 -7.38
N ALA A 27 -8.45 5.33 -6.50
CA ALA A 27 -7.48 5.43 -5.40
C ALA A 27 -7.60 4.25 -4.42
N GLN A 28 -8.80 3.73 -4.19
CA GLN A 28 -9.01 2.54 -3.37
C GLN A 28 -8.48 1.28 -4.06
N ALA A 29 -8.66 1.14 -5.38
CA ALA A 29 -8.11 0.05 -6.16
C ALA A 29 -6.57 0.10 -6.18
N GLU A 30 -5.99 1.26 -6.44
CA GLU A 30 -4.54 1.49 -6.39
C GLU A 30 -3.94 1.13 -5.02
N HIS A 31 -4.61 1.53 -3.94
CA HIS A 31 -4.19 1.19 -2.59
C HIS A 31 -4.10 -0.32 -2.37
N TRP A 32 -5.13 -1.08 -2.77
CA TRP A 32 -5.12 -2.54 -2.66
C TRP A 32 -4.08 -3.20 -3.56
N MET A 33 -3.87 -2.69 -4.78
CA MET A 33 -2.81 -3.19 -5.66
C MET A 33 -1.42 -2.98 -5.06
N ARG A 34 -1.16 -1.80 -4.47
CA ARG A 34 0.11 -1.52 -3.78
C ARG A 34 0.31 -2.43 -2.57
N ILE A 35 -0.71 -2.60 -1.72
CA ILE A 35 -0.64 -3.51 -0.57
C ILE A 35 -0.34 -4.94 -1.04
N GLY A 36 -1.09 -5.47 -2.02
CA GLY A 36 -0.90 -6.82 -2.52
C GLY A 36 0.51 -7.05 -3.08
N MET A 37 1.01 -6.13 -3.90
CA MET A 37 2.37 -6.22 -4.43
C MET A 37 3.42 -6.23 -3.31
N LEU A 38 3.29 -5.36 -2.32
CA LEU A 38 4.23 -5.28 -1.21
C LEU A 38 4.18 -6.51 -0.31
N SER A 39 2.99 -7.07 -0.07
CA SER A 39 2.84 -8.32 0.68
C SER A 39 3.51 -9.51 -0.03
N GLU A 40 3.46 -9.57 -1.36
CA GLU A 40 4.15 -10.61 -2.13
C GLU A 40 5.68 -10.43 -2.12
N LEU A 41 6.16 -9.18 -2.19
CA LEU A 41 7.59 -8.87 -2.26
C LEU A 41 8.28 -8.90 -0.90
N TYR A 42 7.55 -8.60 0.18
CA TYR A 42 8.06 -8.53 1.54
C TYR A 42 7.15 -9.35 2.47
N PRO A 43 7.16 -10.70 2.36
CA PRO A 43 6.26 -11.58 3.09
C PRO A 43 6.43 -11.53 4.62
N ASP A 44 7.58 -11.06 5.10
CA ASP A 44 7.85 -10.89 6.53
C ASP A 44 7.23 -9.62 7.14
N LEU A 45 6.70 -8.72 6.31
CA LEU A 45 6.03 -7.51 6.79
C LEU A 45 4.54 -7.76 7.03
N ASP A 46 4.06 -7.25 8.16
CA ASP A 46 2.64 -7.19 8.43
C ASP A 46 1.97 -5.99 7.72
N HIS A 47 0.63 -6.03 7.67
CA HIS A 47 -0.17 -4.97 7.06
C HIS A 47 0.09 -3.58 7.66
N ARG A 48 0.39 -3.50 8.97
CA ARG A 48 0.66 -2.22 9.64
C ARG A 48 1.99 -1.64 9.14
N GLN A 49 3.03 -2.46 9.04
CA GLN A 49 4.34 -2.06 8.54
C GLN A 49 4.26 -1.60 7.09
N ILE A 50 3.52 -2.34 6.25
CA ILE A 50 3.25 -1.94 4.85
C ILE A 50 2.57 -0.56 4.81
N CYS A 51 1.50 -0.36 5.59
CA CYS A 51 0.80 0.93 5.66
C CYS A 51 1.71 2.09 6.09
N GLN A 52 2.54 1.87 7.12
CA GLN A 52 3.47 2.90 7.60
C GLN A 52 4.50 3.26 6.53
N TRP A 53 5.00 2.26 5.81
CA TRP A 53 5.96 2.47 4.74
C TRP A 53 5.33 3.24 3.57
N LEU A 54 4.11 2.89 3.15
CA LEU A 54 3.36 3.63 2.11
C LEU A 54 3.25 5.12 2.43
N VAL A 55 2.89 5.47 3.67
CA VAL A 55 2.78 6.87 4.12
C VAL A 55 4.13 7.59 4.06
N ARG A 56 5.21 6.94 4.50
CA ARG A 56 6.55 7.53 4.51
C ARG A 56 7.06 7.80 3.11
N THR A 57 6.86 6.86 2.19
CA THR A 57 7.28 7.01 0.80
C THR A 57 6.51 8.14 0.11
N GLU A 58 5.20 8.26 0.39
CA GLU A 58 4.42 9.39 -0.10
C GLU A 58 4.93 10.74 0.41
N LEU A 59 5.22 10.85 1.72
CA LEU A 59 5.83 12.05 2.32
C LEU A 59 7.22 12.37 1.75
N ALA A 60 7.95 11.35 1.27
CA ALA A 60 9.28 11.51 0.68
C ALA A 60 9.26 11.98 -0.79
N GLY A 61 8.09 12.30 -1.36
CA GLY A 61 7.96 12.84 -2.71
C GLY A 61 7.34 11.88 -3.73
N GLY A 62 6.73 10.79 -3.26
CA GLY A 62 5.86 9.94 -4.07
C GLY A 62 6.29 8.47 -4.07
N LEU A 63 5.30 7.60 -4.11
CA LEU A 63 5.48 6.15 -4.19
C LEU A 63 5.36 5.66 -5.63
N ASP A 64 6.49 5.31 -6.23
CA ASP A 64 6.50 4.37 -7.36
C ASP A 64 6.96 2.99 -6.86
N VAL A 65 6.05 2.03 -6.85
CA VAL A 65 6.34 0.65 -6.43
C VAL A 65 7.49 0.05 -7.24
N ALA A 66 7.61 0.38 -8.54
CA ALA A 66 8.72 -0.09 -9.35
C ALA A 66 10.07 0.46 -8.87
N THR A 67 10.13 1.76 -8.52
CA THR A 67 11.33 2.36 -7.93
C THR A 67 11.64 1.84 -6.53
N ALA A 68 10.61 1.54 -5.73
CA ALA A 68 10.80 1.04 -4.38
C ALA A 68 11.36 -0.39 -4.35
N VAL A 69 10.93 -1.23 -5.30
CA VAL A 69 11.47 -2.58 -5.48
C VAL A 69 12.88 -2.56 -6.07
N GLY A 70 13.15 -1.67 -7.03
CA GLY A 70 14.45 -1.59 -7.69
C GLY A 70 15.56 -0.89 -6.88
N SER A 71 15.21 0.03 -5.98
CA SER A 71 16.19 0.82 -5.22
C SER A 71 16.83 0.10 -4.04
N GLY A 72 16.36 -1.11 -3.69
CA GLY A 72 16.86 -1.84 -2.51
C GLY A 72 16.54 -1.12 -1.19
N THR A 73 15.65 -0.12 -1.22
CA THR A 73 15.17 0.59 -0.03
C THR A 73 14.25 -0.35 0.73
N SER A 74 14.86 -1.27 1.50
CA SER A 74 14.12 -2.20 2.32
C SER A 74 13.21 -1.41 3.27
N PRO A 75 11.93 -1.79 3.42
CA PRO A 75 11.06 -1.26 4.45
C PRO A 75 11.59 -1.70 5.82
N ALA A 76 12.69 -1.10 6.26
CA ALA A 76 13.32 -1.43 7.53
C ALA A 76 12.28 -1.18 8.63
N PRO A 77 12.01 -2.18 9.48
CA PRO A 77 11.17 -1.95 10.64
C PRO A 77 11.82 -0.87 11.48
N ILE A 78 11.00 0.07 11.95
CA ILE A 78 11.44 1.01 12.96
C ILE A 78 11.84 0.14 14.15
N SER A 79 13.13 0.07 14.46
CA SER A 79 13.54 -0.30 15.80
C SER A 79 13.01 0.83 16.68
N VAL A 80 11.81 0.64 17.22
CA VAL A 80 11.40 1.36 18.42
C VAL A 80 12.41 0.92 19.45
N ALA A 81 13.46 1.72 19.64
CA ALA A 81 14.36 1.58 20.77
C ALA A 81 13.46 1.38 21.98
N GLN A 82 13.56 0.21 22.61
CA GLN A 82 12.90 -0.06 23.88
C GLN A 82 13.43 1.00 24.85
N GLY A 83 12.66 2.07 25.00
CA GLY A 83 12.93 3.11 25.96
C GLY A 83 12.93 2.47 27.34
N ALA A 84 14.06 2.59 28.02
CA ALA A 84 14.28 2.12 29.37
C ALA A 84 13.11 2.44 30.29
N ARG A 85 12.60 1.40 30.97
CA ARG A 85 12.22 1.37 32.39
C ARG A 85 11.83 -0.04 32.80
#